data_AF-A0A7W9G2M0-F1
#
_entry.id   AF-A0A7W9G2M0-F1
#
_cell.length_a   1.000
_cell.length_b   1.000
_cell.length_c   1.000
_cell.angle_alpha   90.00
_cell.angle_beta   90.00
_cell.angle_gamma   90.00
#
_symmetry.space_group_name_H-M   'P 1'
#
loop_
_entity.id
_entity.type
_entity.pdbx_description
1 polymer ?
#
loop_
_entity_poly.entity_id
_entity_poly.type
_entity_poly.pdbx_seq_one_letter_code
_entity_poly.pdbx_strand_id
1 'polypeptide(L)'
;MKHWTEGFDDDDADEPLVRPYTITGGRTAPERDDLTLITLVTSISGVSSQTGRGPRRMQPEHRTIFALCERPLAVAEVASALNLPVSVTKILIGDLIENGQMRARAPLAFAQAGGRPDVTILEAVRDGLRKL
;
A
#
# COMPACT_ATOMS: atom_id res chain seq x y z
N MET A 1 13.46 48.46 16.11
CA MET A 1 13.02 47.82 14.84
C MET A 1 13.91 46.60 14.62
N LYS A 2 13.28 45.44 14.41
CA LYS A 2 13.84 44.08 14.61
C LYS A 2 14.89 43.71 13.57
N HIS A 3 15.97 43.09 14.06
CA HIS A 3 16.88 42.20 13.33
C HIS A 3 16.08 41.12 12.57
N TRP A 4 16.33 40.95 11.28
CA TRP A 4 15.81 39.85 10.45
C TRP A 4 16.74 39.69 9.26
N THR A 5 18.00 39.33 9.51
CA THR A 5 18.94 38.82 8.50
C THR A 5 20.04 38.05 9.23
N GLU A 6 19.70 36.91 9.81
CA GLU A 6 20.71 35.90 10.18
C GLU A 6 20.31 34.59 9.51
N GLY A 7 21.31 33.97 8.90
CA GLY A 7 21.22 33.03 7.79
C GLY A 7 20.36 31.82 8.06
N PHE A 8 19.58 31.46 7.06
CA PHE A 8 19.26 30.06 6.83
C PHE A 8 20.50 29.50 6.13
N ASP A 9 21.37 28.83 6.89
CA ASP A 9 22.39 27.98 6.30
C ASP A 9 21.65 26.91 5.47
N ASP A 10 21.86 26.98 4.16
CA ASP A 10 21.31 26.08 3.15
C ASP A 10 22.18 24.81 3.14
N ASP A 11 22.06 23.98 4.18
CA ASP A 11 22.81 22.71 4.34
C ASP A 11 21.92 21.46 4.28
N ASP A 12 20.81 21.53 3.54
CA ASP A 12 19.98 20.37 3.17
C ASP A 12 20.18 19.96 1.69
N ALA A 13 21.23 20.47 1.05
CA ALA A 13 21.49 20.30 -0.37
C ALA A 13 22.32 19.05 -0.69
N ASP A 14 21.94 17.86 -0.22
CA ASP A 14 22.56 16.61 -0.71
C ASP A 14 21.70 15.34 -0.50
N GLU A 15 20.37 15.46 -0.43
CA GLU A 15 19.52 14.27 -0.63
C GLU A 15 19.33 14.07 -2.16
N PRO A 16 19.77 12.93 -2.75
CA PRO A 16 19.59 12.71 -4.18
C PRO A 16 18.09 12.75 -4.51
N LEU A 17 17.65 13.83 -5.16
CA LEU A 17 16.28 14.00 -5.64
C LEU A 17 15.99 12.98 -6.74
N VAL A 18 15.69 11.74 -6.34
CA VAL A 18 15.20 10.71 -7.25
C VAL A 18 13.87 11.21 -7.80
N ARG A 19 13.82 11.45 -9.11
CA ARG A 19 12.57 11.84 -9.77
C ARG A 19 11.55 10.72 -9.53
N PRO A 20 10.36 11.01 -9.00
CA PRO A 20 9.38 9.96 -8.65
C PRO A 20 9.02 9.02 -9.81
N TYR A 21 9.15 9.48 -11.06
CA TYR A 21 8.90 8.70 -12.28
C TYR A 21 9.99 7.67 -12.62
N THR A 22 11.18 7.79 -12.02
CA THR A 22 12.25 6.80 -12.17
C THR A 22 11.92 5.53 -11.39
N ILE A 23 11.26 5.67 -10.23
CA ILE A 23 10.86 4.57 -9.35
C ILE A 23 9.88 3.64 -10.07
N THR A 24 8.96 4.20 -10.85
CA THR A 24 7.94 3.42 -11.58
C THR A 24 8.42 2.92 -12.94
N GLY A 25 9.69 3.18 -13.32
CA GLY A 25 10.22 2.83 -14.63
C GLY A 25 9.56 3.59 -15.79
N GLY A 26 9.10 4.82 -15.55
CA GLY A 26 8.42 5.66 -16.54
C GLY A 26 6.90 5.51 -16.59
N ARG A 27 6.30 4.63 -15.78
CA ARG A 27 4.83 4.52 -15.68
C ARG A 27 4.25 5.74 -14.95
N THR A 28 3.27 6.38 -15.56
CA THR A 28 2.66 7.64 -15.07
C THR A 28 1.25 7.44 -14.49
N ALA A 29 0.65 6.26 -14.68
CA ALA A 29 -0.65 5.91 -14.14
C ALA A 29 -0.64 4.49 -13.54
N PRO A 30 -1.38 4.24 -12.45
CA PRO A 30 -1.58 2.89 -11.94
C PRO A 30 -2.44 2.08 -12.93
N GLU A 31 -2.12 0.80 -13.10
CA GLU A 31 -2.94 -0.13 -13.92
C GLU A 31 -4.28 -0.42 -13.24
N ARG A 32 -4.33 -0.30 -11.91
CA ARG A 32 -5.52 -0.46 -11.08
C ARG A 32 -6.15 0.88 -10.74
N ASP A 33 -7.44 1.03 -11.01
CA ASP A 33 -8.26 2.19 -10.66
C ASP A 33 -9.05 2.01 -9.34
N ASP A 34 -9.09 0.80 -8.80
CA ASP A 34 -9.83 0.44 -7.57
C ASP A 34 -9.13 0.85 -6.26
N LEU A 35 -7.85 1.26 -6.34
CA LEU A 35 -7.10 1.79 -5.20
C LEU A 35 -7.45 3.25 -4.93
N THR A 36 -8.19 3.50 -3.85
CA THR A 36 -8.48 4.83 -3.32
C THR A 36 -7.53 5.18 -2.18
N LEU A 37 -7.48 6.45 -1.75
CA LEU A 37 -6.63 6.90 -0.64
C LEU A 37 -6.88 6.13 0.67
N ILE A 38 -8.13 5.73 0.89
CA ILE A 38 -8.61 5.07 2.09
C ILE A 38 -8.72 3.54 1.93
N THR A 39 -8.33 3.00 0.77
CA THR A 39 -8.25 1.56 0.56
C THR A 39 -7.20 0.98 1.50
N LEU A 40 -7.55 -0.05 2.26
CA LEU A 40 -6.64 -0.73 3.17
C LEU A 40 -5.85 -1.79 2.42
N VAL A 41 -4.55 -1.81 2.61
CA VAL A 41 -3.63 -2.79 2.01
C VAL A 41 -2.92 -3.57 3.10
N THR A 42 -2.60 -4.84 2.83
CA THR A 42 -1.95 -5.73 3.79
C THR A 42 -1.09 -6.75 3.05
N SER A 43 0.08 -7.07 3.59
CA SER A 43 0.91 -8.17 3.11
C SER A 43 0.27 -9.52 3.40
N ILE A 44 0.53 -10.50 2.52
CA ILE A 44 0.04 -11.86 2.70
C ILE A 44 1.09 -12.64 3.52
N SER A 45 0.70 -13.06 4.72
CA SER A 45 1.55 -13.84 5.62
C SER A 45 2.03 -15.14 4.96
N GLY A 46 3.32 -15.47 5.13
CA GLY A 46 3.93 -16.66 4.54
C GLY A 46 4.55 -16.43 3.15
N VAL A 47 4.24 -15.32 2.49
CA VAL A 47 5.04 -14.83 1.36
C VAL A 47 6.23 -14.08 1.94
N SER A 48 7.46 -14.53 1.69
CA SER A 48 8.64 -13.76 2.08
C SER A 48 8.91 -12.68 1.05
N SER A 49 9.40 -11.51 1.51
CA SER A 49 10.00 -10.51 0.63
C SER A 49 11.20 -11.05 -0.19
N GLN A 50 11.66 -12.27 0.14
CA GLN A 50 12.75 -12.99 -0.50
C GLN A 50 12.29 -14.16 -1.40
N THR A 51 11.02 -14.58 -1.35
CA THR A 51 10.53 -15.81 -2.04
C THR A 51 10.03 -15.57 -3.47
N GLY A 52 10.32 -14.42 -4.08
CA GLY A 52 10.12 -14.22 -5.51
C GLY A 52 11.02 -15.19 -6.28
N ARG A 53 10.48 -16.32 -6.72
CA ARG A 53 11.18 -17.34 -7.52
C ARG A 53 11.33 -16.83 -8.96
N GLY A 54 12.23 -15.86 -9.15
CA GLY A 54 12.57 -15.25 -10.44
C GLY A 54 13.69 -14.21 -10.30
N PRO A 55 14.35 -13.79 -11.39
CA PRO A 55 15.56 -12.94 -11.35
C PRO A 55 15.33 -11.49 -10.84
N ARG A 56 14.10 -11.12 -10.45
CA ARG A 56 13.79 -9.82 -9.87
C ARG A 56 13.69 -9.92 -8.36
N ARG A 57 14.80 -9.62 -7.67
CA ARG A 57 14.72 -9.15 -6.28
C ARG A 57 13.75 -7.97 -6.23
N MET A 58 12.86 -7.99 -5.24
CA MET A 58 11.93 -6.91 -4.94
C MET A 58 12.70 -5.59 -4.80
N GLN A 59 12.23 -4.54 -5.48
CA GLN A 59 12.85 -3.22 -5.41
C GLN A 59 12.82 -2.70 -3.96
N PRO A 60 13.72 -1.78 -3.56
CA PRO A 60 13.77 -1.27 -2.20
C PRO A 60 12.41 -0.76 -1.69
N GLU A 61 11.71 0.04 -2.49
CA GLU A 61 10.42 0.64 -2.19
C GLU A 61 9.35 -0.43 -1.98
N HIS A 62 9.35 -1.45 -2.84
CA HIS A 62 8.48 -2.60 -2.70
C HIS A 62 8.70 -3.33 -1.38
N ARG A 63 9.96 -3.58 -0.98
CA ARG A 63 10.29 -4.24 0.29
C ARG A 63 9.82 -3.42 1.48
N THR A 64 10.00 -2.10 1.43
CA THR A 64 9.52 -1.19 2.47
C THR A 64 8.00 -1.21 2.57
N ILE A 65 7.27 -1.13 1.44
CA ILE A 65 5.79 -1.25 1.42
C ILE A 65 5.34 -2.55 2.08
N PHE A 66 5.95 -3.68 1.70
CA PHE A 66 5.56 -5.00 2.20
C PHE A 66 5.79 -5.14 3.70
N ALA A 67 6.90 -4.60 4.23
CA ALA A 67 7.19 -4.59 5.65
C ALA A 67 6.24 -3.67 6.44
N LEU A 68 5.96 -2.46 5.92
CA LEU A 68 5.00 -1.54 6.54
C LEU A 68 3.60 -2.16 6.66
N CYS A 69 3.20 -2.93 5.64
CA CYS A 69 1.85 -3.48 5.53
C CYS A 69 1.67 -4.86 6.19
N GLU A 70 2.56 -5.27 7.12
CA GLU A 70 2.31 -6.44 7.99
C GLU A 70 1.00 -6.30 8.78
N ARG A 71 0.59 -5.05 9.04
CA ARG A 71 -0.75 -4.69 9.51
C ARG A 71 -1.48 -3.89 8.42
N PRO A 72 -2.83 -3.89 8.40
CA PRO A 72 -3.57 -3.10 7.44
C PRO A 72 -3.27 -1.60 7.56
N LEU A 73 -2.86 -0.97 6.45
CA LEU A 73 -2.64 0.48 6.33
C LEU A 73 -3.40 1.03 5.12
N ALA A 74 -3.86 2.28 5.20
CA ALA A 74 -4.44 2.96 4.06
C ALA A 74 -3.35 3.36 3.04
N VAL A 75 -3.71 3.42 1.76
CA VAL A 75 -2.79 3.87 0.69
C VAL A 75 -2.17 5.24 1.01
N ALA A 76 -2.95 6.16 1.58
CA ALA A 76 -2.45 7.47 1.99
C ALA A 76 -1.38 7.39 3.09
N GLU A 77 -1.54 6.48 4.06
CA GLU A 77 -0.58 6.27 5.14
C GLU A 77 0.74 5.73 4.58
N VAL A 78 0.66 4.74 3.69
CA VAL A 78 1.82 4.17 2.99
C VAL A 78 2.55 5.25 2.17
N ALA A 79 1.81 6.08 1.43
CA ALA A 79 2.41 7.17 0.65
C ALA A 79 3.15 8.17 1.54
N SER A 80 2.56 8.56 2.68
CA SER A 80 3.20 9.46 3.64
C SER A 80 4.44 8.84 4.28
N ALA A 81 4.39 7.54 4.61
CA ALA A 81 5.50 6.84 5.23
C ALA A 81 6.71 6.68 4.30
N LEU A 82 6.47 6.60 2.99
CA LEU A 82 7.52 6.53 1.97
C LEU A 82 7.97 7.90 1.46
N ASN A 83 7.28 8.98 1.85
CA ASN A 83 7.44 10.31 1.27
C ASN A 83 7.33 10.30 -0.28
N LEU A 84 6.38 9.53 -0.82
CA LEU A 84 6.15 9.40 -2.27
C LEU A 84 4.78 9.96 -2.69
N PRO A 85 4.66 10.46 -3.94
CA PRO A 85 3.35 10.80 -4.48
C PRO A 85 2.41 9.60 -4.47
N VAL A 86 1.14 9.83 -4.13
CA VAL A 86 0.11 8.77 -4.06
C VAL A 86 0.01 7.99 -5.38
N SER A 87 0.15 8.64 -6.53
CA SER A 87 0.12 7.98 -7.84
C SER A 87 1.24 6.93 -7.98
N VAL A 88 2.45 7.26 -7.53
CA VAL A 88 3.61 6.34 -7.52
C VAL A 88 3.36 5.21 -6.52
N THR A 89 2.89 5.52 -5.32
CA THR A 89 2.57 4.50 -4.31
C THR A 89 1.52 3.51 -4.81
N LYS A 90 0.47 3.99 -5.51
CA LYS A 90 -0.55 3.12 -6.11
C LYS A 90 0.03 2.17 -7.17
N ILE A 91 0.96 2.65 -8.00
CA ILE A 91 1.66 1.81 -8.99
C ILE A 91 2.41 0.68 -8.28
N LEU A 92 3.21 1.01 -7.26
CA LEU A 92 4.01 0.03 -6.51
C LEU A 92 3.15 -0.98 -5.74
N ILE A 93 2.05 -0.52 -5.14
CA ILE A 93 1.08 -1.41 -4.48
C ILE A 93 0.41 -2.32 -5.50
N GLY A 94 0.06 -1.80 -6.68
CA GLY A 94 -0.51 -2.57 -7.79
C GLY A 94 0.40 -3.74 -8.19
N ASP A 95 1.68 -3.45 -8.40
CA ASP A 95 2.70 -4.45 -8.73
C ASP A 95 2.74 -5.58 -7.66
N LEU A 96 2.65 -5.23 -6.38
CA LEU A 96 2.68 -6.21 -5.29
C LEU A 96 1.41 -7.05 -5.19
N ILE A 97 0.26 -6.48 -5.54
CA ILE A 97 -1.02 -7.20 -5.61
C ILE A 97 -1.02 -8.17 -6.79
N GLU A 98 -0.56 -7.74 -7.96
CA GLU A 98 -0.46 -8.57 -9.17
C GLU A 98 0.50 -9.74 -8.97
N ASN A 99 1.60 -9.52 -8.23
CA ASN A 99 2.53 -10.57 -7.84
C ASN A 99 2.00 -11.48 -6.71
N GLY A 100 0.78 -11.27 -6.22
CA GLY A 100 0.17 -12.07 -5.16
C GLY A 100 0.85 -11.94 -3.79
N GLN A 101 1.58 -10.84 -3.57
CA GLN A 101 2.31 -10.58 -2.32
C GLN A 101 1.46 -9.76 -1.34
N MET A 102 0.52 -8.97 -1.86
CA MET A 102 -0.35 -8.11 -1.07
C MET A 102 -1.81 -8.27 -1.48
N ARG A 103 -2.71 -7.84 -0.60
CA ARG A 103 -4.14 -7.74 -0.87
C ARG A 103 -4.66 -6.35 -0.52
N ALA A 104 -5.62 -5.88 -1.29
CA ALA A 104 -6.37 -4.66 -1.03
C ALA A 104 -7.79 -4.99 -0.52
N ARG A 105 -8.30 -4.13 0.35
CA ARG A 105 -9.65 -4.19 0.89
C ARG A 105 -10.29 -2.81 0.83
N ALA A 106 -11.49 -2.76 0.26
CA ALA A 106 -12.27 -1.54 0.22
C ALA A 106 -12.54 -0.97 1.64
N PRO A 107 -12.67 0.35 1.79
CA PRO A 107 -12.95 0.98 3.08
C PRO A 107 -14.26 0.46 3.68
N LEU A 108 -14.31 0.31 5.01
CA LEU A 108 -15.45 -0.27 5.73
C LEU A 108 -16.78 0.46 5.45
N ALA A 109 -16.76 1.76 5.20
CA ALA A 109 -17.97 2.52 4.88
C ALA A 109 -18.65 2.02 3.58
N PHE A 110 -17.86 1.59 2.59
CA PHE A 110 -18.38 0.95 1.38
C PHE A 110 -18.86 -0.49 1.62
N ALA A 111 -18.28 -1.20 2.60
CA ALA A 111 -18.72 -2.53 2.99
C ALA A 111 -20.04 -2.51 3.79
N GLN A 112 -20.33 -1.44 4.54
CA GLN A 112 -21.56 -1.32 5.33
C GLN A 112 -22.80 -0.98 4.49
N ALA A 113 -22.63 -0.36 3.31
CA ALA A 113 -23.74 -0.05 2.41
C ALA A 113 -24.39 -1.31 1.77
N GLY A 114 -23.84 -2.51 1.96
CA GLY A 114 -24.45 -3.76 1.48
C GLY A 114 -23.95 -5.08 2.08
N GLY A 115 -23.22 -5.07 3.21
CA GLY A 115 -22.35 -6.20 3.56
C GLY A 115 -22.22 -6.59 5.03
N ARG A 116 -23.27 -6.46 5.85
CA ARG A 116 -23.37 -7.36 7.00
C ARG A 116 -23.92 -8.69 6.49
N PRO A 117 -23.18 -9.81 6.57
CA PRO A 117 -23.74 -11.11 6.22
C PRO A 117 -24.99 -11.34 7.06
N ASP A 118 -26.07 -11.74 6.39
CA ASP A 118 -27.33 -12.07 7.05
C ASP A 118 -27.05 -13.14 8.12
N VAL A 119 -27.44 -12.85 9.35
CA VAL A 119 -27.25 -13.75 10.50
C VAL A 119 -27.87 -15.12 10.20
N THR A 120 -28.98 -15.17 9.45
CA THR A 120 -29.63 -16.42 9.07
C THR A 120 -28.73 -17.28 8.19
N ILE A 121 -27.96 -16.69 7.27
CA ILE A 121 -26.99 -17.42 6.44
C ILE A 121 -25.83 -17.93 7.29
N LEU A 122 -25.34 -17.12 8.23
CA LEU A 122 -24.25 -17.54 9.13
C LEU A 122 -24.68 -18.71 10.03
N GLU A 123 -25.92 -18.70 10.51
CA GLU A 123 -26.50 -19.79 11.30
C GLU A 123 -26.67 -21.05 10.46
N ALA A 124 -27.16 -20.94 9.23
CA ALA A 124 -27.28 -22.07 8.31
C ALA A 124 -25.92 -22.70 7.99
N VAL A 125 -24.88 -21.90 7.74
CA VAL A 125 -23.51 -22.38 7.52
C VAL A 125 -22.96 -23.08 8.77
N ARG A 126 -23.14 -22.49 9.95
CA ARG A 126 -22.73 -23.07 11.23
C ARG A 126 -23.38 -24.44 11.46
N ASP A 127 -24.68 -24.53 11.21
CA ASP A 127 -25.44 -25.76 11.45
C ASP A 127 -25.10 -26.84 10.41
N GLY A 128 -24.77 -26.44 9.17
CA GLY A 128 -24.23 -27.32 8.14
C GLY A 128 -22.86 -27.89 8.50
N LEU A 129 -21.92 -27.05 8.95
CA LEU A 129 -20.58 -27.48 9.34
C LEU A 129 -20.56 -28.40 10.56
N ARG A 130 -21.56 -28.30 11.46
CA ARG A 130 -21.66 -29.13 12.67
C ARG A 130 -22.24 -30.53 12.42
N LYS A 131 -22.77 -30.78 11.22
CA LYS A 131 -23.35 -32.05 10.79
C LYS A 131 -22.40 -32.91 9.94
N LEU A 132 -21.17 -32.44 9.75
CA LEU A 132 -20.06 -33.15 9.11
C LEU A 132 -19.13 -33.71 10.19
#